data_AF-A0A7X8J9G9-F1
#
_entry.id   AF-A0A7X8J9G9-F1
#
_cell.length_a   1.000
_cell.length_b   1.000
_cell.length_c   1.000
_cell.angle_alpha   90.00
_cell.angle_beta   90.00
_cell.angle_gamma   90.00
#
_symmetry.space_group_name_H-M   'P 1'
#
loop_
_entity.id
_entity.type
_entity.pdbx_description
1 polymer ?
#
loop_
_entity_poly.entity_id
_entity_poly.type
_entity_poly.pdbx_seq_one_letter_code
_entity_poly.pdbx_strand_id
1 'polypeptide(L)'
;MIGLIISIVAGIVVAAVFIMPQAIGWGVAFGILMFFVTVLIVHLLISLIVRKDVKRITGKIQGILTENQRKAELRQQQFTRRPIGSPQMMMQILEKEQNESLRKALVECDQLQPLCRWNLMLTWHINTMKVPFYFQLKDFEKLDQSLKKCLMVESQIIAIKMVRLFKNKDSKLDKFFKKKCSRAKSDSCVLLYSVYAWMLVKQERYEDALKVMVEARKKTDHEVILRNWEHLANNRPKQFSNSGLGQVWYGLGLEEMKQPKVKQRRKGAF
;
A
#
# COMPACT_ATOMS: atom_id res chain seq x y z
N MET A 1 -16.78 2.01 -17.06
CA MET A 1 -18.24 1.91 -17.33
C MET A 1 -18.51 2.06 -18.82
N ILE A 2 -18.00 3.12 -19.48
CA ILE A 2 -18.24 3.37 -20.92
C ILE A 2 -17.79 2.18 -21.79
N GLY A 3 -16.63 1.58 -21.49
CA GLY A 3 -16.15 0.41 -22.25
C GLY A 3 -17.06 -0.83 -22.17
N LEU A 4 -17.77 -1.01 -21.05
CA LEU A 4 -18.72 -2.11 -20.87
C LEU A 4 -20.00 -1.86 -21.68
N ILE A 5 -20.47 -0.61 -21.71
CA ILE A 5 -21.63 -0.20 -22.50
C ILE A 5 -21.34 -0.40 -23.99
N ILE A 6 -20.17 0.06 -24.48
CA ILE A 6 -19.76 -0.11 -25.88
C ILE A 6 -19.68 -1.60 -26.26
N SER A 7 -19.11 -2.45 -25.38
CA SER A 7 -19.04 -3.89 -25.65
C SER A 7 -20.41 -4.55 -25.74
N ILE A 8 -21.37 -4.15 -24.90
CA ILE A 8 -22.74 -4.69 -24.92
C ILE A 8 -23.47 -4.25 -26.20
N VAL A 9 -23.39 -2.97 -26.57
CA VAL A 9 -24.03 -2.47 -27.80
C VAL A 9 -23.46 -3.18 -29.03
N ALA A 10 -22.13 -3.33 -29.11
CA ALA A 10 -21.48 -4.09 -30.19
C ALA A 10 -21.94 -5.56 -30.21
N GLY A 11 -22.06 -6.19 -29.05
CA GLY A 11 -22.60 -7.55 -28.92
C GLY A 11 -24.02 -7.67 -29.46
N ILE A 12 -24.93 -6.74 -29.11
CA ILE A 12 -26.33 -6.75 -29.56
C ILE A 12 -26.40 -6.62 -31.10
N VAL A 13 -25.60 -5.71 -31.68
CA VAL A 13 -25.56 -5.54 -33.15
C VAL A 13 -25.11 -6.82 -33.83
N VAL A 14 -24.04 -7.46 -33.34
CA VAL A 14 -23.55 -8.72 -33.92
C VAL A 14 -24.58 -9.84 -33.74
N ALA A 15 -25.20 -9.96 -32.57
CA ALA A 15 -26.25 -10.96 -32.33
C ALA A 15 -27.44 -10.79 -33.27
N ALA A 16 -27.90 -9.56 -33.51
CA ALA A 16 -29.00 -9.26 -34.40
C ALA A 16 -28.71 -9.68 -35.86
N VAL A 17 -27.46 -9.50 -36.32
CA VAL A 17 -27.03 -9.91 -37.67
C VAL A 17 -27.08 -11.43 -37.85
N PHE A 18 -26.84 -12.22 -36.80
CA PHE A 18 -26.92 -13.69 -36.89
C PHE A 18 -28.34 -14.24 -36.67
N ILE A 19 -29.20 -13.50 -35.96
CA ILE A 19 -30.58 -13.92 -35.68
C ILE A 19 -31.54 -13.57 -36.84
N MET A 20 -31.41 -12.39 -37.45
CA MET A 20 -32.35 -11.94 -38.50
C MET A 20 -32.36 -12.79 -39.79
N PRO A 21 -31.23 -13.30 -40.31
CA PRO A 21 -31.22 -14.06 -41.56
C PRO A 21 -31.62 -15.53 -41.41
N GLN A 22 -31.66 -16.08 -40.19
CA GLN A 22 -31.84 -17.52 -39.95
C GLN A 22 -33.04 -17.77 -39.03
N ALA A 23 -34.24 -17.65 -39.58
CA ALA A 23 -35.50 -17.88 -38.87
C ALA A 23 -35.78 -19.38 -38.56
N ILE A 24 -34.89 -20.32 -38.93
CA ILE A 24 -35.10 -21.78 -38.72
C ILE A 24 -33.77 -22.44 -38.32
N GLY A 25 -33.65 -22.92 -37.07
CA GLY A 25 -32.54 -23.76 -36.58
C GLY A 25 -31.70 -23.18 -35.42
N TRP A 26 -30.39 -23.52 -35.39
CA TRP A 26 -29.41 -23.16 -34.34
C TRP A 26 -29.00 -21.66 -34.33
N GLY A 27 -29.58 -20.81 -35.19
CA GLY A 27 -29.20 -19.40 -35.36
C GLY A 27 -29.35 -18.56 -34.08
N VAL A 28 -30.36 -18.83 -33.25
CA VAL A 28 -30.53 -18.16 -31.94
C VAL A 28 -29.40 -18.55 -30.97
N ALA A 29 -29.06 -19.84 -30.90
CA ALA A 29 -27.97 -20.31 -30.05
C ALA A 29 -26.61 -19.75 -30.50
N PHE A 30 -26.37 -19.69 -31.81
CA PHE A 30 -25.15 -19.10 -32.37
C PHE A 30 -25.10 -17.57 -32.17
N GLY A 31 -26.23 -16.87 -32.29
CA GLY A 31 -26.34 -15.44 -32.02
C GLY A 31 -26.03 -15.09 -30.55
N ILE A 32 -26.53 -15.90 -29.60
CA ILE A 32 -26.20 -15.75 -28.17
C ILE A 32 -24.72 -16.04 -27.91
N LEU A 33 -24.15 -17.07 -28.52
CA LEU A 33 -22.72 -17.37 -28.38
C LEU A 33 -21.86 -16.20 -28.92
N MET A 34 -22.18 -15.71 -30.12
CA MET A 34 -21.46 -14.59 -30.75
C MET A 34 -21.62 -13.29 -29.96
N PHE A 35 -22.77 -13.04 -29.33
CA PHE A 35 -22.95 -11.93 -28.39
C PHE A 35 -21.86 -11.95 -27.30
N PHE A 36 -21.73 -13.07 -26.58
CA PHE A 36 -20.76 -13.17 -25.48
C PHE A 36 -19.31 -13.08 -25.98
N VAL A 37 -19.00 -13.72 -27.11
CA VAL A 37 -17.67 -13.66 -27.72
C VAL A 37 -17.33 -12.22 -28.12
N THR A 38 -18.22 -11.51 -28.81
CA THR A 38 -18.00 -10.12 -29.22
C THR A 38 -17.88 -9.19 -28.01
N VAL A 39 -18.75 -9.32 -27.01
CA VAL A 39 -18.65 -8.55 -25.76
C VAL A 39 -17.28 -8.75 -25.13
N LEU A 40 -16.82 -10.00 -25.03
CA LEU A 40 -15.54 -10.33 -24.42
C LEU A 40 -14.36 -9.77 -25.22
N ILE A 41 -14.35 -9.91 -26.55
CA ILE A 41 -13.28 -9.39 -27.42
C ILE A 41 -13.23 -7.86 -27.35
N VAL A 42 -14.35 -7.17 -27.54
CA VAL A 42 -14.41 -5.70 -27.51
C VAL A 42 -14.01 -5.18 -26.14
N HIS A 43 -14.49 -5.82 -25.06
CA HIS A 43 -14.11 -5.43 -23.71
C HIS A 43 -12.62 -5.62 -23.42
N LEU A 44 -12.02 -6.72 -23.91
CA LEU A 44 -10.58 -6.96 -23.83
C LEU A 44 -9.79 -5.89 -24.59
N LEU A 45 -10.19 -5.55 -25.81
CA LEU A 45 -9.51 -4.53 -26.63
C LEU A 45 -9.52 -3.16 -25.96
N ILE A 46 -10.69 -2.71 -25.48
CA ILE A 46 -10.81 -1.45 -24.74
C ILE A 46 -9.96 -1.50 -23.46
N SER A 47 -9.98 -2.63 -22.75
CA SER A 47 -9.18 -2.82 -21.54
C SER A 47 -7.68 -2.76 -21.81
N LEU A 48 -7.20 -3.32 -22.93
CA LEU A 48 -5.78 -3.26 -23.31
C LEU A 48 -5.32 -1.83 -23.64
N ILE A 49 -6.16 -1.05 -24.32
CA ILE A 49 -5.89 0.36 -24.62
C ILE A 49 -5.77 1.15 -23.33
N VAL A 50 -6.76 1.05 -22.44
CA VAL A 50 -6.76 1.75 -21.13
C VAL A 50 -5.57 1.30 -20.28
N ARG A 51 -5.23 0.01 -20.29
CA ARG A 51 -4.06 -0.52 -19.56
C ARG A 51 -2.75 0.11 -20.03
N LYS A 52 -2.59 0.40 -21.32
CA LYS A 52 -1.38 1.03 -21.85
C LYS A 52 -1.18 2.43 -21.26
N ASP A 53 -2.24 3.23 -21.22
CA ASP A 53 -2.20 4.58 -20.67
C ASP A 53 -2.02 4.59 -19.15
N VAL A 54 -2.74 3.70 -18.45
CA VAL A 54 -2.56 3.50 -17.00
C VAL A 54 -1.12 3.08 -16.70
N LYS A 55 -0.55 2.14 -17.45
CA LYS A 55 0.83 1.67 -17.27
C LYS A 55 1.83 2.79 -17.54
N ARG A 56 1.59 3.64 -18.55
CA ARG A 56 2.43 4.80 -18.85
C ARG A 56 2.47 5.78 -17.67
N ILE A 57 1.32 6.18 -17.16
CA ILE A 57 1.25 7.16 -16.05
C ILE A 57 1.76 6.55 -14.75
N THR A 58 1.40 5.30 -14.45
CA THR A 58 1.92 4.56 -13.29
C THR A 58 3.44 4.41 -13.37
N GLY A 59 3.98 4.19 -14.57
CA GLY A 59 5.43 4.16 -14.82
C GLY A 59 6.11 5.49 -14.53
N LYS A 60 5.48 6.63 -14.85
CA LYS A 60 6.00 7.95 -14.46
C LYS A 60 6.02 8.12 -12.93
N ILE A 61 4.96 7.72 -12.25
CA ILE A 61 4.87 7.78 -10.77
C ILE A 61 5.97 6.92 -10.14
N GLN A 62 6.14 5.68 -10.61
CA GLN A 62 7.21 4.80 -10.17
C GLN A 62 8.59 5.40 -10.46
N GLY A 63 8.79 5.98 -11.65
CA GLY A 63 10.02 6.66 -12.02
C GLY A 63 10.38 7.81 -11.07
N ILE A 64 9.41 8.68 -10.75
CA ILE A 64 9.59 9.75 -9.76
C ILE A 64 10.02 9.16 -8.42
N LEU A 65 9.35 8.12 -7.91
CA LEU A 65 9.68 7.52 -6.62
C LEU A 65 11.07 6.88 -6.62
N THR A 66 11.41 6.09 -7.64
CA THR A 66 12.72 5.43 -7.76
C THR A 66 13.86 6.44 -7.90
N GLU A 67 13.65 7.53 -8.65
CA GLU A 67 14.63 8.60 -8.75
C GLU A 67 14.89 9.26 -7.39
N ASN A 68 13.83 9.49 -6.60
CA ASN A 68 13.97 10.08 -5.28
C ASN A 68 14.60 9.11 -4.27
N GLN A 69 14.29 7.82 -4.33
CA GLN A 69 14.98 6.79 -3.55
C GLN A 69 16.49 6.78 -3.88
N ARG A 70 16.85 6.77 -5.17
CA ARG A 70 18.25 6.82 -5.59
C ARG A 70 18.96 8.09 -5.14
N LYS A 71 18.32 9.26 -5.25
CA LYS A 71 18.86 10.54 -4.76
C LYS A 71 19.06 10.51 -3.24
N ALA A 72 18.11 9.98 -2.49
CA ALA A 72 18.20 9.84 -1.05
C ALA A 72 19.35 8.90 -0.65
N GLU A 73 19.49 7.74 -1.29
CA GLU A 73 20.59 6.79 -1.05
C GLU A 73 21.96 7.39 -1.36
N LEU A 74 22.11 8.04 -2.53
CA LEU A 74 23.36 8.70 -2.91
C LEU A 74 23.75 9.78 -1.91
N ARG A 75 22.78 10.57 -1.44
CA ARG A 75 23.02 11.56 -0.40
C ARG A 75 23.38 10.92 0.92
N GLN A 76 22.66 9.89 1.36
CA GLN A 76 22.98 9.17 2.58
C GLN A 76 24.42 8.62 2.54
N GLN A 77 24.87 8.10 1.39
CA GLN A 77 26.25 7.68 1.18
C GLN A 77 27.23 8.87 1.21
N GLN A 78 26.89 9.99 0.57
CA GLN A 78 27.71 11.21 0.62
C GLN A 78 27.85 11.72 2.06
N PHE A 79 26.79 11.73 2.85
CA PHE A 79 26.81 12.14 4.24
C PHE A 79 27.57 11.18 5.15
N THR A 80 27.53 9.88 4.85
CA THR A 80 28.37 8.88 5.52
C THR A 80 29.86 9.14 5.25
N ARG A 81 30.20 9.59 4.03
CA ARG A 81 31.59 9.89 3.63
C ARG A 81 32.06 11.28 4.08
N ARG A 82 31.15 12.27 4.13
CA ARG A 82 31.40 13.65 4.52
C ARG A 82 30.22 14.14 5.37
N PRO A 83 30.27 14.02 6.71
CA PRO A 83 29.22 14.55 7.57
C PRO A 83 29.23 16.08 7.48
N ILE A 84 28.37 16.64 6.64
CA ILE A 84 28.18 18.09 6.50
C ILE A 84 27.06 18.49 7.46
N GLY A 85 27.38 19.35 8.43
CA GLY A 85 26.40 19.94 9.35
C GLY A 85 25.83 18.98 10.40
N SER A 86 24.73 19.39 11.04
CA SER A 86 24.05 18.57 12.04
C SER A 86 23.22 17.46 11.37
N PRO A 87 23.18 16.24 11.95
CA PRO A 87 22.37 15.13 11.41
C PRO A 87 20.88 15.47 11.24
N GLN A 88 20.36 16.43 12.01
CA GLN A 88 18.98 16.89 11.91
C GLN A 88 18.73 17.72 10.64
N MET A 89 19.65 18.62 10.29
CA MET A 89 19.54 19.45 9.08
C MET A 89 19.53 18.58 7.81
N MET A 90 20.34 17.52 7.81
CA MET A 90 20.36 16.51 6.76
C MET A 90 19.01 15.80 6.60
N MET A 91 18.40 15.38 7.71
CA MET A 91 17.08 14.72 7.70
C MET A 91 15.98 15.66 7.19
N GLN A 92 16.01 16.93 7.59
CA GLN A 92 15.05 17.93 7.11
C GLN A 92 15.15 18.17 5.60
N ILE A 93 16.37 18.20 5.05
CA ILE A 93 16.58 18.34 3.60
C ILE A 93 16.00 17.12 2.87
N LEU A 94 16.28 15.91 3.36
CA LEU A 94 15.74 14.67 2.78
C LEU A 94 14.21 14.61 2.88
N GLU A 95 13.63 14.99 4.02
CA GLU A 95 12.17 15.05 4.21
C GLU A 95 11.53 16.06 3.26
N LYS A 96 12.14 17.24 3.07
CA LYS A 96 11.63 18.27 2.16
C LYS A 96 11.57 17.77 0.72
N GLU A 97 12.65 17.14 0.24
CA GLU A 97 12.72 16.61 -1.11
C GLU A 97 11.77 15.43 -1.33
N GLN A 98 11.67 14.55 -0.33
CA GLN A 98 10.70 13.47 -0.34
C GLN A 98 9.28 14.05 -0.43
N ASN A 99 8.95 15.08 0.34
CA ASN A 99 7.64 15.72 0.30
C ASN A 99 7.34 16.38 -1.06
N GLU A 100 8.32 17.02 -1.68
CA GLU A 100 8.18 17.58 -3.03
C GLU A 100 7.94 16.50 -4.08
N SER A 101 8.66 15.39 -3.99
CA SER A 101 8.44 14.21 -4.84
C SER A 101 7.03 13.65 -4.70
N LEU A 102 6.57 13.45 -3.45
CA LEU A 102 5.24 12.93 -3.16
C LEU A 102 4.15 13.84 -3.72
N ARG A 103 4.32 15.17 -3.62
CA ARG A 103 3.40 16.13 -4.23
C ARG A 103 3.37 16.01 -5.74
N LYS A 104 4.52 15.87 -6.40
CA LYS A 104 4.60 15.63 -7.86
C LYS A 104 3.90 14.33 -8.25
N ALA A 105 4.14 13.25 -7.50
CA ALA A 105 3.47 11.96 -7.72
C ALA A 105 1.94 12.05 -7.57
N LEU A 106 1.44 12.84 -6.61
CA LEU A 106 0.01 13.08 -6.44
C LEU A 106 -0.60 13.81 -7.64
N VAL A 107 0.08 14.82 -8.18
CA VAL A 107 -0.36 15.53 -9.40
C VAL A 107 -0.43 14.56 -10.60
N GLU A 108 0.55 13.67 -10.75
CA GLU A 108 0.51 12.65 -11.79
C GLU A 108 -0.63 11.63 -11.57
N CYS A 109 -1.00 11.34 -10.31
CA CYS A 109 -2.18 10.52 -10.02
C CYS A 109 -3.48 11.18 -10.49
N ASP A 110 -3.58 12.50 -10.50
CA ASP A 110 -4.77 13.21 -10.98
C ASP A 110 -4.94 13.09 -12.51
N GLN A 111 -3.86 12.87 -13.25
CA GLN A 111 -3.91 12.56 -14.70
C GLN A 111 -4.60 11.21 -14.99
N LEU A 112 -4.71 10.31 -14.00
CA LEU A 112 -5.47 9.06 -14.14
C LEU A 112 -6.99 9.26 -13.98
N GLN A 113 -7.45 10.40 -13.45
CA GLN A 113 -8.85 10.64 -13.15
C GLN A 113 -9.78 10.55 -14.38
N PRO A 114 -9.43 11.07 -15.58
CA PRO A 114 -10.24 10.91 -16.79
C PRO A 114 -10.43 9.44 -17.19
N LEU A 115 -9.43 8.60 -16.93
CA LEU A 115 -9.46 7.17 -17.27
C LEU A 115 -10.44 6.38 -16.38
N CYS A 116 -10.84 6.91 -15.22
CA CYS A 116 -11.82 6.29 -14.33
C CYS A 116 -13.18 6.04 -15.00
N ARG A 117 -13.58 6.86 -15.99
CA ARG A 117 -14.85 6.68 -16.72
C ARG A 117 -14.87 5.35 -17.48
N TRP A 118 -13.70 4.88 -17.90
CA TRP A 118 -13.52 3.63 -18.63
C TRP A 118 -13.48 2.43 -17.68
N ASN A 119 -12.82 2.55 -16.53
CA ASN A 119 -12.70 1.47 -15.55
C ASN A 119 -12.97 1.96 -14.11
N LEU A 120 -14.03 1.44 -13.48
CA LEU A 120 -14.40 1.80 -12.11
C LEU A 120 -13.37 1.31 -11.07
N MET A 121 -12.76 0.15 -11.29
CA MET A 121 -11.69 -0.37 -10.42
C MET A 121 -10.48 0.58 -10.37
N LEU A 122 -10.24 1.34 -11.46
CA LEU A 122 -9.16 2.31 -11.50
C LEU A 122 -9.35 3.42 -10.47
N THR A 123 -10.58 3.84 -10.20
CA THR A 123 -10.86 4.84 -9.16
C THR A 123 -10.41 4.35 -7.79
N TRP A 124 -10.75 3.11 -7.44
CA TRP A 124 -10.30 2.55 -6.17
C TRP A 124 -8.79 2.34 -6.14
N HIS A 125 -8.19 1.93 -7.25
CA HIS A 125 -6.74 1.79 -7.37
C HIS A 125 -6.01 3.12 -7.18
N ILE A 126 -6.46 4.21 -7.81
CA ILE A 126 -5.89 5.55 -7.61
C ILE A 126 -5.98 5.96 -6.14
N ASN A 127 -7.15 5.79 -5.51
CA ASN A 127 -7.31 6.10 -4.08
C ASN A 127 -6.35 5.28 -3.20
N THR A 128 -6.11 4.03 -3.58
CA THR A 128 -5.17 3.12 -2.91
C THR A 128 -3.74 3.61 -3.03
N MET A 129 -3.31 4.05 -4.21
CA MET A 129 -1.98 4.64 -4.45
C MET A 129 -1.76 5.92 -3.66
N LYS A 130 -2.79 6.77 -3.53
CA LYS A 130 -2.68 8.05 -2.82
C LYS A 130 -2.53 7.89 -1.31
N VAL A 131 -2.97 6.78 -0.72
CA VAL A 131 -2.98 6.57 0.74
C VAL A 131 -1.58 6.69 1.37
N PRO A 132 -0.55 5.95 0.93
CA PRO A 132 0.80 6.10 1.48
C PRO A 132 1.34 7.52 1.32
N PHE A 133 1.03 8.20 0.20
CA PHE A 133 1.51 9.56 -0.06
C PHE A 133 0.91 10.58 0.90
N TYR A 134 -0.42 10.58 1.09
CA TYR A 134 -1.07 11.45 2.07
C TYR A 134 -0.63 11.15 3.50
N PHE A 135 -0.39 9.87 3.81
CA PHE A 135 0.13 9.47 5.11
C PHE A 135 1.53 10.04 5.39
N GLN A 136 2.46 9.92 4.43
CA GLN A 136 3.81 10.46 4.55
C GLN A 136 3.83 11.99 4.59
N LEU A 137 2.98 12.65 3.80
CA LEU A 137 2.81 14.10 3.82
C LEU A 137 2.09 14.63 5.07
N LYS A 138 1.60 13.74 5.95
CA LYS A 138 0.82 14.07 7.15
C LYS A 138 -0.49 14.82 6.84
N ASP A 139 -1.01 14.69 5.61
CA ASP A 139 -2.31 15.24 5.20
C ASP A 139 -3.42 14.25 5.59
N PHE A 140 -3.80 14.28 6.86
CA PHE A 140 -4.71 13.28 7.43
C PHE A 140 -6.16 13.42 6.96
N GLU A 141 -6.59 14.61 6.56
CA GLU A 141 -7.95 14.84 6.05
C GLU A 141 -8.16 14.12 4.72
N LYS A 142 -7.24 14.34 3.76
CA LYS A 142 -7.30 13.66 2.45
C LYS A 142 -7.01 12.17 2.56
N LEU A 143 -6.16 11.79 3.50
CA LEU A 143 -5.94 10.38 3.84
C LEU A 143 -7.23 9.70 4.28
N ASP A 144 -7.94 10.26 5.25
CA ASP A 144 -9.15 9.66 5.82
C ASP A 144 -10.28 9.61 4.78
N GLN A 145 -10.35 10.58 3.86
CA GLN A 145 -11.22 10.52 2.68
C GLN A 145 -10.84 9.39 1.73
N SER A 146 -9.55 9.24 1.42
CA SER A 146 -9.04 8.20 0.52
C SER A 146 -9.22 6.80 1.10
N LEU A 147 -9.05 6.64 2.42
CA LEU A 147 -9.25 5.38 3.14
C LEU A 147 -10.70 4.88 3.11
N LYS A 148 -11.70 5.75 2.86
CA LYS A 148 -13.09 5.32 2.68
C LYS A 148 -13.34 4.65 1.33
N LYS A 149 -12.53 4.97 0.31
CA LYS A 149 -12.73 4.58 -1.10
C LYS A 149 -11.57 3.76 -1.68
N CYS A 150 -10.63 3.30 -0.84
CA CYS A 150 -9.49 2.50 -1.28
C CYS A 150 -9.75 0.98 -1.18
N LEU A 151 -8.99 0.22 -1.96
CA LEU A 151 -8.91 -1.23 -1.83
C LEU A 151 -7.93 -1.59 -0.73
N MET A 152 -8.46 -2.04 0.41
CA MET A 152 -7.65 -2.52 1.54
C MET A 152 -7.23 -3.98 1.33
N VAL A 153 -6.34 -4.17 0.36
CA VAL A 153 -5.72 -5.47 0.04
C VAL A 153 -4.28 -5.51 0.55
N GLU A 154 -3.55 -4.42 0.36
CA GLU A 154 -2.15 -4.32 0.74
C GLU A 154 -1.98 -4.17 2.27
N SER A 155 -1.02 -4.92 2.83
CA SER A 155 -0.71 -4.93 4.26
C SER A 155 -0.33 -3.54 4.79
N GLN A 156 0.40 -2.74 4.01
CA GLN A 156 0.79 -1.38 4.39
C GLN A 156 -0.42 -0.45 4.57
N ILE A 157 -1.43 -0.54 3.70
CA ILE A 157 -2.63 0.31 3.77
C ILE A 157 -3.49 -0.08 4.98
N ILE A 158 -3.59 -1.38 5.25
CA ILE A 158 -4.26 -1.89 6.45
C ILE A 158 -3.52 -1.39 7.71
N ALA A 159 -2.18 -1.44 7.71
CA ALA A 159 -1.36 -0.91 8.80
C ALA A 159 -1.56 0.59 9.01
N ILE A 160 -1.53 1.41 7.94
CA ILE A 160 -1.82 2.84 7.99
C ILE A 160 -3.20 3.10 8.62
N LYS A 161 -4.23 2.35 8.21
CA LYS A 161 -5.56 2.50 8.80
C LYS A 161 -5.58 2.12 10.29
N MET A 162 -4.87 1.07 10.70
CA MET A 162 -4.72 0.74 12.13
C MET A 162 -4.05 1.87 12.89
N VAL A 163 -3.01 2.49 12.33
CA VAL A 163 -2.34 3.66 12.93
C VAL A 163 -3.31 4.81 13.12
N ARG A 164 -4.14 5.11 12.12
CA ARG A 164 -5.17 6.17 12.22
C ARG A 164 -6.19 5.87 13.31
N LEU A 165 -6.70 4.64 13.38
CA LEU A 165 -7.64 4.23 14.44
C LEU A 165 -7.00 4.32 15.83
N PHE A 166 -5.74 3.90 15.97
CA PHE A 166 -4.99 3.97 17.21
C PHE A 166 -4.76 5.42 17.68
N LYS A 167 -4.30 6.31 16.77
CA LYS A 167 -4.07 7.72 17.09
C LYS A 167 -5.36 8.45 17.45
N ASN A 168 -6.48 8.08 16.82
CA ASN A 168 -7.79 8.64 17.11
C ASN A 168 -8.47 7.99 18.33
N LYS A 169 -7.83 7.02 19.01
CA LYS A 169 -8.39 6.25 20.14
C LYS A 169 -9.75 5.61 19.81
N ASP A 170 -9.95 5.17 18.57
CA ASP A 170 -11.21 4.56 18.14
C ASP A 170 -11.32 3.11 18.64
N SER A 171 -12.39 2.82 19.38
CA SER A 171 -12.74 1.47 19.87
C SER A 171 -12.83 0.40 18.77
N LYS A 172 -13.00 0.80 17.51
CA LYS A 172 -13.09 -0.11 16.35
C LYS A 172 -11.77 -0.79 15.99
N LEU A 173 -10.63 -0.39 16.55
CA LEU A 173 -9.32 -0.95 16.23
C LEU A 173 -9.28 -2.49 16.33
N ASP A 174 -9.72 -3.04 17.46
CA ASP A 174 -9.68 -4.48 17.72
C ASP A 174 -10.59 -5.26 16.75
N LYS A 175 -11.78 -4.73 16.48
CA LYS A 175 -12.73 -5.30 15.50
C LYS A 175 -12.16 -5.24 14.09
N PHE A 176 -11.48 -4.15 13.74
CA PHE A 176 -10.85 -3.96 12.44
C PHE A 176 -9.72 -4.97 12.23
N PHE A 177 -8.84 -5.14 13.22
CA PHE A 177 -7.76 -6.13 13.19
C PHE A 177 -8.31 -7.55 12.97
N LYS A 178 -9.26 -8.01 13.80
CA LYS A 178 -9.86 -9.35 13.66
C LYS A 178 -10.48 -9.58 12.28
N LYS A 179 -11.17 -8.58 11.73
CA LYS A 179 -11.83 -8.69 10.42
C LYS A 179 -10.85 -8.74 9.25
N LYS A 180 -9.77 -7.95 9.28
CA LYS A 180 -8.88 -7.77 8.12
C LYS A 180 -7.59 -8.58 8.20
N CYS A 181 -7.09 -8.86 9.40
CA CYS A 181 -5.80 -9.52 9.61
C CYS A 181 -5.91 -11.04 9.85
N SER A 182 -7.10 -11.57 10.14
CA SER A 182 -7.30 -13.01 10.41
C SER A 182 -6.84 -13.92 9.27
N ARG A 183 -6.98 -13.48 8.02
CA ARG A 183 -6.57 -14.22 6.81
C ARG A 183 -5.19 -13.84 6.28
N ALA A 184 -4.45 -12.96 6.95
CA ALA A 184 -3.11 -12.57 6.52
C ALA A 184 -2.14 -13.75 6.64
N LYS A 185 -1.27 -13.94 5.64
CA LYS A 185 -0.24 -14.99 5.57
C LYS A 185 1.12 -14.39 5.23
N SER A 186 2.19 -15.09 5.57
CA SER A 186 3.59 -14.70 5.27
C SER A 186 3.90 -13.26 5.69
N ASP A 187 4.50 -12.47 4.82
CA ASP A 187 5.07 -11.14 5.09
C ASP A 187 3.98 -10.13 5.48
N SER A 188 2.77 -10.30 4.95
CA SER A 188 1.61 -9.49 5.34
C SER A 188 1.22 -9.76 6.80
N CYS A 189 1.38 -11.00 7.28
CA CYS A 189 1.16 -11.33 8.69
C CYS A 189 2.19 -10.63 9.57
N VAL A 190 3.47 -10.66 9.18
CA VAL A 190 4.56 -10.06 9.96
C VAL A 190 4.28 -8.60 10.27
N LEU A 191 4.01 -7.77 9.24
CA LEU A 191 3.75 -6.35 9.44
C LEU A 191 2.50 -6.11 10.29
N LEU A 192 1.37 -6.73 9.93
CA LEU A 192 0.08 -6.45 10.54
C LEU A 192 0.03 -6.85 12.02
N TYR A 193 0.57 -8.03 12.36
CA TYR A 193 0.61 -8.51 13.74
C TYR A 193 1.62 -7.72 14.57
N SER A 194 2.79 -7.38 14.01
CA SER A 194 3.79 -6.55 14.71
C SER A 194 3.24 -5.17 15.05
N VAL A 195 2.53 -4.53 14.12
CA VAL A 195 1.92 -3.21 14.31
C VAL A 195 0.84 -3.26 15.40
N TYR A 196 -0.04 -4.25 15.34
CA TYR A 196 -1.13 -4.36 16.31
C TYR A 196 -0.61 -4.74 17.71
N ALA A 197 0.33 -5.70 17.80
CA ALA A 197 0.96 -6.05 19.08
C ALA A 197 1.66 -4.85 19.71
N TRP A 198 2.35 -4.02 18.92
CA TRP A 198 2.95 -2.79 19.42
C TRP A 198 1.91 -1.82 20.00
N MET A 199 0.78 -1.62 19.33
CA MET A 199 -0.31 -0.77 19.81
C MET A 199 -0.86 -1.25 21.15
N LEU A 200 -1.01 -2.57 21.32
CA LEU A 200 -1.45 -3.18 22.57
C LEU A 200 -0.43 -2.99 23.70
N VAL A 201 0.86 -3.16 23.41
CA VAL A 201 1.95 -2.90 24.37
C VAL A 201 1.95 -1.43 24.82
N LYS A 202 1.67 -0.48 23.92
CA LYS A 202 1.55 0.95 24.26
C LYS A 202 0.26 1.28 25.04
N GLN A 203 -0.75 0.43 24.96
CA GLN A 203 -1.97 0.52 25.79
C GLN A 203 -1.86 -0.27 27.09
N GLU A 204 -0.67 -0.81 27.42
CA GLU A 204 -0.43 -1.65 28.61
C GLU A 204 -1.25 -2.96 28.62
N ARG A 205 -1.81 -3.35 27.47
CA ARG A 205 -2.56 -4.59 27.27
C ARG A 205 -1.63 -5.75 26.92
N TYR A 206 -0.74 -6.10 27.85
CA TYR A 206 0.35 -7.05 27.58
C TYR A 206 -0.12 -8.48 27.31
N GLU A 207 -1.16 -8.94 28.02
CA GLU A 207 -1.71 -10.28 27.80
C GLU A 207 -2.33 -10.44 26.41
N ASP A 208 -3.05 -9.40 25.96
CA ASP A 208 -3.62 -9.38 24.61
C ASP A 208 -2.52 -9.34 23.55
N ALA A 209 -1.46 -8.56 23.79
CA ALA A 209 -0.30 -8.53 22.91
C ALA A 209 0.37 -9.91 22.81
N LEU A 210 0.52 -10.63 23.94
CA LEU A 210 1.06 -11.98 23.94
C LEU A 210 0.19 -12.96 23.14
N LYS A 211 -1.14 -12.91 23.30
CA LYS A 211 -2.10 -13.74 22.53
C LYS A 211 -1.95 -13.49 21.02
N VAL A 212 -1.84 -12.23 20.61
CA VAL A 212 -1.61 -11.85 19.20
C VAL A 212 -0.30 -12.42 18.69
N MET A 213 0.78 -12.35 19.47
CA MET A 213 2.08 -12.87 19.06
C MET A 213 2.12 -14.41 18.99
N VAL A 214 1.39 -15.10 19.87
CA VAL A 214 1.19 -16.56 19.79
C VAL A 214 0.46 -16.94 18.50
N GLU A 215 -0.56 -16.18 18.10
CA GLU A 215 -1.24 -16.40 16.81
C GLU A 215 -0.32 -16.10 15.62
N ALA A 216 0.48 -15.04 15.69
CA ALA A 216 1.44 -14.69 14.65
C ALA A 216 2.47 -15.81 14.42
N ARG A 217 3.02 -16.38 15.48
CA ARG A 217 3.99 -17.49 15.41
C ARG A 217 3.44 -18.73 14.71
N LYS A 218 2.13 -18.99 14.81
CA LYS A 218 1.50 -20.10 14.07
C LYS A 218 1.42 -19.86 12.56
N LYS A 219 1.61 -18.62 12.11
CA LYS A 219 1.45 -18.19 10.70
C LYS A 219 2.78 -17.83 10.02
N THR A 220 3.83 -17.56 10.79
CA THR A 220 5.14 -17.15 10.27
C THR A 220 6.26 -17.42 11.27
N ASP A 221 7.44 -17.77 10.75
CA ASP A 221 8.67 -18.00 11.50
C ASP A 221 9.62 -16.79 11.48
N HIS A 222 9.10 -15.60 11.15
CA HIS A 222 9.92 -14.41 11.02
C HIS A 222 10.60 -14.02 12.35
N GLU A 223 11.91 -13.74 12.32
CA GLU A 223 12.73 -13.51 13.52
C GLU A 223 12.16 -12.43 14.46
N VAL A 224 11.69 -11.30 13.90
CA VAL A 224 11.07 -10.23 14.69
C VAL A 224 9.85 -10.71 15.48
N ILE A 225 9.04 -11.60 14.91
CA ILE A 225 7.85 -12.15 15.58
C ILE A 225 8.27 -13.06 16.74
N LEU A 226 9.22 -13.97 16.48
CA LEU A 226 9.74 -14.89 17.49
C LEU A 226 10.37 -14.13 18.65
N ARG A 227 11.26 -13.19 18.36
CA ARG A 227 11.94 -12.36 19.37
C ARG A 227 10.94 -11.55 20.22
N ASN A 228 9.97 -10.89 19.58
CA ASN A 228 9.00 -10.09 20.30
C ASN A 228 8.03 -10.95 21.13
N TRP A 229 7.70 -12.15 20.65
CA TRP A 229 6.95 -13.13 21.42
C TRP A 229 7.72 -13.56 22.67
N GLU A 230 9.01 -13.91 22.56
CA GLU A 230 9.86 -14.28 23.70
C GLU A 230 9.94 -13.17 24.74
N HIS A 231 10.10 -11.91 24.30
CA HIS A 231 10.13 -10.77 25.22
C HIS A 231 8.81 -10.63 26.00
N LEU A 232 7.66 -10.81 25.35
CA LEU A 232 6.36 -10.72 26.03
C LEU A 232 6.10 -11.93 26.94
N ALA A 233 6.47 -13.14 26.50
CA ALA A 233 6.31 -14.36 27.30
C ALA A 233 7.16 -14.32 28.59
N ASN A 234 8.34 -13.71 28.53
CA ASN A 234 9.23 -13.53 29.68
C ASN A 234 8.91 -12.28 30.53
N ASN A 235 7.75 -11.66 30.33
CA ASN A 235 7.32 -10.45 31.03
C ASN A 235 8.31 -9.27 30.89
N ARG A 236 8.91 -9.12 29.70
CA ARG A 236 9.83 -8.02 29.33
C ARG A 236 9.22 -7.12 28.25
N PRO A 237 8.06 -6.48 28.46
CA PRO A 237 7.41 -5.65 27.44
C PRO A 237 8.24 -4.44 27.02
N LYS A 238 9.17 -3.97 27.86
CA LYS A 238 10.11 -2.88 27.54
C LYS A 238 11.12 -3.24 26.44
N GLN A 239 11.36 -4.54 26.18
CA GLN A 239 12.26 -5.02 25.13
C GLN A 239 11.55 -5.25 23.79
N PHE A 240 10.22 -5.12 23.76
CA PHE A 240 9.44 -5.24 22.53
C PHE A 240 9.87 -4.17 21.52
N SER A 241 10.32 -4.59 20.33
CA SER A 241 10.73 -3.66 19.28
C SER A 241 10.54 -4.25 17.89
N ASN A 242 9.90 -3.46 17.02
CA ASN A 242 9.70 -3.78 15.61
C ASN A 242 10.79 -3.20 14.69
N SER A 243 11.87 -2.67 15.28
CA SER A 243 13.01 -2.09 14.54
C SER A 243 13.60 -3.00 13.45
N GLY A 244 13.50 -4.32 13.62
CA GLY A 244 13.96 -5.31 12.63
C GLY A 244 13.16 -5.35 11.33
N LEU A 245 11.98 -4.72 11.28
CA LEU A 245 11.19 -4.58 10.05
C LEU A 245 11.67 -3.41 9.16
N GLY A 246 12.64 -2.62 9.64
CA GLY A 246 13.27 -1.56 8.86
C GLY A 246 12.30 -0.47 8.40
N GLN A 247 12.45 -0.05 7.14
CA GLN A 247 11.76 1.13 6.60
C GLN A 247 10.24 0.99 6.56
N VAL A 248 9.70 -0.23 6.42
CA VAL A 248 8.26 -0.45 6.40
C VAL A 248 7.64 -0.14 7.76
N TRP A 249 8.36 -0.38 8.86
CA TRP A 249 7.93 -0.01 10.20
C TRP A 249 8.09 1.48 10.48
N TYR A 250 9.26 2.05 10.19
CA TYR A 250 9.51 3.47 10.43
C TYR A 250 8.63 4.37 9.56
N GLY A 251 8.27 3.91 8.35
CA GLY A 251 7.34 4.59 7.46
C GLY A 251 5.91 4.74 8.02
N LEU A 252 5.55 4.01 9.09
CA LEU A 252 4.29 4.17 9.81
C LEU A 252 4.32 5.29 10.85
N GLY A 253 5.47 5.91 11.13
CA GLY A 253 5.59 7.03 12.06
C GLY A 253 5.20 6.70 13.51
N LEU A 254 5.22 5.42 13.88
CA LEU A 254 4.94 4.96 15.25
C LEU A 254 6.17 5.03 16.15
N GLU A 255 7.35 4.80 15.59
CA GLU A 255 8.65 4.92 16.25
C GLU A 255 9.63 5.66 15.35
N GLU A 256 10.56 6.41 15.95
CA GLU A 256 11.64 7.05 15.22
C GLU A 256 12.81 6.09 15.02
N MET A 257 13.45 6.16 13.86
CA MET A 257 14.67 5.40 13.58
C MET A 257 15.79 5.92 14.49
N LYS A 258 16.24 5.08 15.43
CA LYS A 258 17.41 5.39 16.25
C LYS A 258 18.63 5.48 15.33
N GLN A 259 19.13 6.70 15.13
CA GLN A 259 20.35 6.93 14.35
C GLN A 259 21.49 6.11 14.96
N PRO A 260 22.24 5.33 14.17
CA PRO A 260 23.42 4.66 14.68
C PRO A 260 24.37 5.73 15.22
N LYS A 261 24.69 5.67 16.51
CA LYS A 261 25.73 6.54 17.10
C LYS A 261 27.01 6.23 16.35
N VAL A 262 27.45 7.15 15.49
CA VAL A 262 28.75 7.06 14.83
C VAL A 262 29.80 7.03 15.94
N LYS A 263 30.38 5.86 16.22
CA LYS A 263 31.56 5.77 17.08
C LYS A 263 32.66 6.54 16.34
N GLN A 264 32.90 7.79 16.74
CA GLN A 264 34.09 8.51 16.35
C GLN A 264 35.28 7.65 16.75
N ARG A 265 35.95 7.07 15.76
CA ARG A 265 37.22 6.39 15.95
C ARG A 265 38.19 7.50 16.35
N ARG A 266 38.46 7.65 17.65
CA ARG A 266 39.54 8.50 18.18
C ARG A 266 40.80 8.11 17.40
N LYS A 267 41.23 8.94 16.45
CA LYS A 267 42.56 8.79 15.84
C LYS A 267 43.54 8.95 17.00
N GLY A 268 44.29 7.89 17.27
CA GLY A 268 45.37 7.92 18.25
C GLY A 268 46.34 9.03 17.89
N ALA A 269 46.72 9.81 18.90
CA ALA A 269 47.88 10.67 18.82
C ALA A 269 49.11 9.78 18.59
N PHE A 270 49.83 10.05 17.52
CA PHE A 270 51.24 9.71 17.35
C PHE A 270 52.00 11.03 17.38
#